data_AF-A0A816A7M2-F1
#
_entry.id   AF-A0A816A7M2-F1
#
_cell.length_a   1.000
_cell.length_b   1.000
_cell.length_c   1.000
_cell.angle_alpha   90.00
_cell.angle_beta   90.00
_cell.angle_gamma   90.00
#
_symmetry.space_group_name_H-M   'P 1'
#
loop_
_entity.id
_entity.type
_entity.pdbx_description
1 polymer ?
#
loop_
_entity_poly.entity_id
_entity_poly.type
_entity_poly.pdbx_seq_one_letter_code
_entity_poly.pdbx_strand_id
1 'polypeptide(L)'
;IHYQNYTYRILSSSFTYNSRGSYLNFAYFNVEQRNRVLYIDFLYDIPVSSQWQSDGHLYPIQIAQYGLSHWSRLELNSKKQQNKIYKFERLHPKENNYCSSWHRMKDEILLSNTYIHFTISSNSSLHFHFFNNNIELVCSTKTIHDLETLTKKIIQLKGSPRQVNRYMLIDIEKLMQKTPFFRHDFIKIQICGDTQSSVDQLIIGNQTLYDQQAFYSATRWLLNNQDLQTGCWFIHVQRNYAHHTHYHLRNPWCSAMAQGQAASLLVRLYSLTNNKEHLLAIRRAIQPLWSSNLTRAYFNNRFVWLEEYPLESATKGLFVLNGCLYALIGIIDANTIDYQPYLSELINQ
;
A
#
# COMPACT_ATOMS: atom_id res chain seq x y z
N ILE A 1 17.58 -20.64 -30.49
CA ILE A 1 17.92 -19.46 -29.65
C ILE A 1 16.85 -18.40 -29.92
N HIS A 2 15.93 -18.16 -29.00
CA HIS A 2 14.96 -17.07 -29.14
C HIS A 2 15.60 -15.78 -28.64
N TYR A 3 15.91 -14.88 -29.57
CA TYR A 3 16.32 -13.52 -29.24
C TYR A 3 15.06 -12.69 -28.93
N GLN A 4 14.94 -12.21 -27.71
CA GLN A 4 13.99 -11.15 -27.34
C GLN A 4 14.76 -9.83 -27.25
N ASN A 5 14.38 -8.85 -28.08
CA ASN A 5 15.01 -7.53 -28.10
C ASN A 5 14.61 -6.64 -26.92
N TYR A 6 13.54 -7.00 -26.20
CA TYR A 6 12.99 -6.22 -25.08
C TYR A 6 12.39 -7.15 -24.01
N THR A 7 12.50 -6.76 -22.74
CA THR A 7 12.00 -7.52 -21.58
C THR A 7 10.59 -7.10 -21.14
N TYR A 8 9.95 -6.15 -21.83
CA TYR A 8 8.61 -5.67 -21.51
C TYR A 8 7.56 -6.26 -22.45
N ARG A 9 6.34 -6.44 -21.91
CA ARG A 9 5.16 -6.88 -22.67
C ARG A 9 4.16 -5.74 -22.76
N ILE A 10 3.81 -5.34 -23.98
CA ILE A 10 2.67 -4.45 -24.22
C ILE A 10 1.40 -5.28 -24.01
N LEU A 11 0.55 -4.84 -23.10
CA LEU A 11 -0.76 -5.45 -22.90
C LEU A 11 -1.72 -4.83 -23.92
N SER A 12 -2.22 -5.62 -24.86
CA SER A 12 -3.27 -5.19 -25.77
C SER A 12 -4.58 -5.07 -24.98
N SER A 13 -5.14 -3.87 -24.83
CA SER A 13 -6.49 -3.69 -24.30
C SER A 13 -7.48 -3.47 -25.44
N SER A 14 -8.37 -4.44 -25.67
CA SER A 14 -9.55 -4.29 -26.52
C SER A 14 -10.74 -3.64 -25.80
N PHE A 15 -10.51 -3.01 -24.64
CA PHE A 15 -11.55 -2.54 -23.73
C PHE A 15 -11.42 -1.05 -23.44
N THR A 16 -12.55 -0.35 -23.42
CA THR A 16 -12.66 1.04 -22.97
C THR A 16 -12.37 1.14 -21.48
N TYR A 17 -11.51 2.07 -21.08
CA TYR A 17 -11.17 2.33 -19.68
C TYR A 17 -12.41 2.79 -18.89
N ASN A 18 -12.58 2.27 -17.67
CA ASN A 18 -13.67 2.59 -16.76
C ASN A 18 -13.09 3.06 -15.42
N SER A 19 -13.43 4.28 -15.00
CA SER A 19 -12.93 4.91 -13.77
C SER A 19 -13.28 4.14 -12.49
N ARG A 20 -14.33 3.31 -12.54
CA ARG A 20 -14.77 2.46 -11.43
C ARG A 20 -14.13 1.07 -11.45
N GLY A 21 -13.63 0.62 -12.61
CA GLY A 21 -13.06 -0.72 -12.77
C GLY A 21 -11.57 -0.81 -12.42
N SER A 22 -10.90 -1.85 -12.94
CA SER A 22 -9.45 -2.02 -12.86
C SER A 22 -8.71 -0.76 -13.33
N TYR A 23 -7.70 -0.34 -12.56
CA TYR A 23 -6.87 0.81 -12.90
C TYR A 23 -5.77 0.39 -13.86
N LEU A 24 -5.98 0.63 -15.16
CA LEU A 24 -5.07 0.21 -16.22
C LEU A 24 -4.71 -1.28 -16.04
N ASN A 25 -3.41 -1.59 -16.02
CA ASN A 25 -2.86 -2.92 -15.81
C ASN A 25 -2.39 -3.20 -14.36
N PHE A 26 -2.80 -2.39 -13.38
CA PHE A 26 -2.27 -2.50 -12.02
C PHE A 26 -2.65 -3.79 -11.30
N ALA A 27 -3.62 -4.56 -11.79
CA ALA A 27 -3.90 -5.88 -11.24
C ALA A 27 -2.67 -6.82 -11.30
N TYR A 28 -1.76 -6.59 -12.24
CA TYR A 28 -0.51 -7.35 -12.40
C TYR A 28 0.67 -6.79 -11.59
N PHE A 29 0.47 -5.71 -10.84
CA PHE A 29 1.52 -5.08 -10.06
C PHE A 29 1.51 -5.56 -8.61
N ASN A 30 2.61 -6.20 -8.20
CA ASN A 30 2.90 -6.51 -6.80
C ASN A 30 3.73 -5.36 -6.22
N VAL A 31 3.05 -4.29 -5.80
CA VAL A 31 3.71 -3.04 -5.36
C VAL A 31 4.58 -3.31 -4.15
N GLU A 32 4.06 -4.07 -3.20
CA GLU A 32 4.67 -4.51 -1.96
C GLU A 32 5.96 -5.32 -2.18
N GLN A 33 6.11 -6.04 -3.30
CA GLN A 33 7.31 -6.82 -3.61
C GLN A 33 8.47 -5.97 -4.13
N ARG A 34 8.21 -4.76 -4.61
CA ARG A 34 9.27 -3.91 -5.21
C ARG A 34 10.41 -3.66 -4.24
N ASN A 35 11.66 -3.67 -4.71
CA ASN A 35 12.85 -3.49 -3.87
C ASN A 35 12.85 -2.20 -3.04
N ARG A 36 12.20 -1.14 -3.54
CA ARG A 36 12.05 0.15 -2.86
C ARG A 36 10.92 0.21 -1.82
N VAL A 37 10.15 -0.87 -1.63
CA VAL A 37 9.28 -1.03 -0.46
C VAL A 37 10.12 -1.74 0.60
N LEU A 38 10.39 -1.06 1.71
CA LEU A 38 11.10 -1.63 2.85
C LEU A 38 10.25 -2.68 3.56
N TYR A 39 9.01 -2.31 3.88
CA TYR A 39 8.03 -3.16 4.56
C TYR A 39 6.63 -2.53 4.43
N ILE A 40 5.61 -3.27 4.84
CA ILE A 40 4.25 -2.73 5.04
C ILE A 40 4.14 -2.27 6.49
N ASP A 41 3.77 -1.01 6.71
CA ASP A 41 3.62 -0.41 8.02
C ASP A 41 2.53 -1.11 8.83
N PHE A 42 2.78 -1.31 10.11
CA PHE A 42 1.89 -2.09 10.97
C PHE A 42 0.68 -1.35 11.50
N LEU A 43 0.82 -0.03 11.64
CA LEU A 43 -0.25 0.81 12.16
C LEU A 43 -1.19 1.20 11.03
N TYR A 44 -0.60 1.53 9.89
CA TYR A 44 -1.33 2.07 8.74
C TYR A 44 -1.64 1.03 7.68
N ASP A 45 -0.96 -0.13 7.68
CA ASP A 45 -1.17 -1.21 6.70
C ASP A 45 -0.96 -0.74 5.24
N ILE A 46 0.14 -0.01 5.03
CA ILE A 46 0.53 0.60 3.76
C ILE A 46 2.05 0.51 3.56
N PRO A 47 2.57 0.56 2.33
CA PRO A 47 4.01 0.46 2.09
C PRO A 47 4.81 1.65 2.63
N VAL A 48 5.97 1.34 3.24
CA VAL A 48 7.02 2.30 3.56
C VAL A 48 8.10 2.25 2.48
N SER A 49 8.39 3.39 1.87
CA SER A 49 9.32 3.55 0.76
C SER A 49 10.74 3.81 1.23
N SER A 50 11.74 3.15 0.63
CA SER A 50 13.16 3.55 0.73
C SER A 50 13.63 4.40 -0.44
N GLN A 51 12.73 4.76 -1.37
CA GLN A 51 13.13 5.28 -2.69
C GLN A 51 14.04 6.52 -2.60
N TRP A 52 13.75 7.44 -1.68
CA TRP A 52 14.46 8.71 -1.50
C TRP A 52 15.14 8.86 -0.12
N GLN A 53 14.78 8.02 0.85
CA GLN A 53 15.37 8.00 2.19
C GLN A 53 15.52 6.55 2.60
N SER A 54 16.74 6.11 2.93
CA SER A 54 17.04 4.68 3.15
C SER A 54 16.42 4.10 4.42
N ASP A 55 16.19 4.93 5.42
CA ASP A 55 15.52 4.61 6.69
C ASP A 55 13.99 4.54 6.57
N GLY A 56 13.42 5.02 5.46
CA GLY A 56 12.02 4.82 5.12
C GLY A 56 11.15 6.07 5.27
N HIS A 57 10.19 6.23 4.36
CA HIS A 57 9.19 7.29 4.42
C HIS A 57 7.88 6.85 3.76
N LEU A 58 6.77 7.44 4.18
CA LEU A 58 5.47 7.23 3.55
C LEU A 58 5.41 8.03 2.26
N TYR A 59 5.24 7.34 1.14
CA TYR A 59 5.28 7.96 -0.19
C TYR A 59 3.92 7.85 -0.88
N PRO A 60 3.19 8.98 -1.07
CA PRO A 60 1.82 8.98 -1.58
C PRO A 60 1.62 8.23 -2.89
N ILE A 61 2.57 8.34 -3.83
CA ILE A 61 2.55 7.61 -5.10
C ILE A 61 2.54 6.09 -4.86
N GLN A 62 3.41 5.60 -3.98
CA GLN A 62 3.52 4.18 -3.70
C GLN A 62 2.28 3.65 -2.96
N ILE A 63 1.75 4.43 -2.03
CA ILE A 63 0.54 4.11 -1.27
C ILE A 63 -0.68 4.06 -2.20
N ALA A 64 -0.84 5.05 -3.09
CA ALA A 64 -1.91 5.05 -4.08
C ALA A 64 -1.79 3.87 -5.05
N GLN A 65 -0.58 3.55 -5.52
CA GLN A 65 -0.36 2.39 -6.39
C GLN A 65 -0.67 1.06 -5.70
N TYR A 66 -0.33 0.94 -4.41
CA TYR A 66 -0.68 -0.22 -3.60
C TYR A 66 -2.20 -0.38 -3.53
N GLY A 67 -2.94 0.65 -3.14
CA GLY A 67 -4.41 0.59 -3.12
C GLY A 67 -5.02 0.28 -4.50
N LEU A 68 -4.52 0.91 -5.57
CA LEU A 68 -5.02 0.71 -6.94
C LEU A 68 -4.72 -0.69 -7.49
N SER A 69 -3.56 -1.29 -7.18
CA SER A 69 -3.24 -2.66 -7.61
C SER A 69 -4.12 -3.69 -6.91
N HIS A 70 -4.32 -3.53 -5.59
CA HIS A 70 -5.21 -4.38 -4.81
C HIS A 70 -6.67 -4.25 -5.27
N TRP A 71 -7.17 -3.03 -5.50
CA TRP A 71 -8.48 -2.81 -6.12
C TRP A 71 -8.61 -3.53 -7.47
N SER A 72 -7.61 -3.36 -8.33
CA SER A 72 -7.64 -3.92 -9.67
C SER A 72 -7.66 -5.46 -9.66
N ARG A 73 -6.96 -6.07 -8.70
CA ARG A 73 -7.05 -7.52 -8.46
C ARG A 73 -8.44 -7.95 -8.00
N LEU A 74 -9.07 -7.22 -7.09
CA LEU A 74 -10.44 -7.50 -6.65
C LEU A 74 -11.40 -7.48 -7.83
N GLU A 75 -11.32 -6.46 -8.68
CA GLU A 75 -12.16 -6.33 -9.87
C GLU A 75 -12.01 -7.52 -10.83
N LEU A 76 -10.77 -7.96 -11.09
CA LEU A 76 -10.50 -9.13 -11.95
C LEU A 76 -10.92 -10.46 -11.30
N ASN A 77 -10.73 -10.61 -9.98
CA ASN A 77 -10.94 -11.86 -9.25
C ASN A 77 -12.36 -12.01 -8.69
N SER A 78 -13.20 -10.97 -8.76
CA SER A 78 -14.61 -10.95 -8.32
C SER A 78 -15.46 -12.11 -8.91
N LYS A 79 -14.97 -12.76 -9.98
CA LYS A 79 -15.61 -13.88 -10.66
C LYS A 79 -15.01 -15.26 -10.38
N LYS A 80 -13.92 -15.39 -9.61
CA LYS A 80 -13.21 -16.66 -9.42
C LYS A 80 -12.56 -16.77 -8.04
N GLN A 81 -13.27 -17.33 -7.06
CA GLN A 81 -12.78 -18.31 -6.06
C GLN A 81 -13.71 -18.36 -4.83
N GLN A 82 -14.02 -19.57 -4.36
CA GLN A 82 -14.51 -19.81 -3.00
C GLN A 82 -13.29 -19.85 -2.08
N ASN A 83 -13.16 -18.85 -1.23
CA ASN A 83 -12.01 -18.67 -0.37
C ASN A 83 -12.19 -19.47 0.91
N LYS A 84 -11.22 -20.31 1.28
CA LYS A 84 -11.18 -20.91 2.62
C LYS A 84 -10.72 -19.84 3.60
N ILE A 85 -11.59 -19.52 4.55
CA ILE A 85 -11.30 -18.62 5.65
C ILE A 85 -11.29 -19.46 6.92
N TYR A 86 -10.15 -19.51 7.58
CA TYR A 86 -10.01 -20.12 8.90
C TYR A 86 -10.20 -19.02 9.94
N LYS A 87 -11.31 -19.07 10.67
CA LYS A 87 -11.59 -18.18 11.80
C LYS A 87 -11.26 -18.91 13.08
N PHE A 88 -10.50 -18.26 13.95
CA PHE A 88 -10.26 -18.72 15.31
C PHE A 88 -11.01 -17.80 16.26
N GLU A 89 -11.62 -18.39 17.28
CA GLU A 89 -12.20 -17.67 18.41
C GLU A 89 -11.13 -16.91 19.20
N ARG A 90 -11.57 -16.09 20.14
CA ARG A 90 -10.70 -15.28 20.98
C ARG A 90 -9.63 -16.14 21.66
N LEU A 91 -8.37 -15.83 21.38
CA LEU A 91 -7.22 -16.57 21.89
C LEU A 91 -6.62 -15.83 23.09
N HIS A 92 -6.32 -16.56 24.17
CA HIS A 92 -5.82 -16.00 25.43
C HIS A 92 -4.51 -16.68 25.89
N PRO A 93 -3.62 -15.97 26.60
CA PRO A 93 -2.60 -16.59 27.45
C PRO A 93 -3.26 -17.49 28.53
N LYS A 94 -2.56 -18.53 28.99
CA LYS A 94 -3.10 -19.40 30.05
C LYS A 94 -2.90 -18.76 31.42
N GLU A 95 -3.86 -18.91 32.33
CA GLU A 95 -3.88 -18.27 33.66
C GLU A 95 -2.61 -18.50 34.51
N ASN A 96 -1.87 -19.60 34.28
CA ASN A 96 -0.64 -19.93 35.00
C ASN A 96 0.67 -19.71 34.21
N ASN A 97 0.60 -19.40 32.91
CA ASN A 97 1.77 -19.19 32.05
C ASN A 97 1.60 -17.90 31.23
N TYR A 98 2.62 -17.03 31.23
CA TYR A 98 2.69 -15.84 30.38
C TYR A 98 2.54 -16.12 28.88
N CYS A 99 2.51 -17.38 28.45
CA CYS A 99 2.30 -17.82 27.07
C CYS A 99 1.24 -18.92 26.98
N SER A 100 0.39 -18.86 25.95
CA SER A 100 -0.50 -19.94 25.55
C SER A 100 0.31 -21.17 25.12
N SER A 101 -0.32 -22.35 25.13
CA SER A 101 0.23 -23.49 24.41
C SER A 101 0.28 -23.22 22.91
N TRP A 102 1.16 -23.94 22.20
CA TRP A 102 1.20 -23.91 20.74
C TRP A 102 -0.12 -24.41 20.16
N HIS A 103 -0.77 -23.55 19.37
CA HIS A 103 -1.88 -23.95 18.52
C HIS A 103 -1.30 -24.43 17.21
N ARG A 104 -1.41 -25.73 16.93
CA ARG A 104 -0.98 -26.33 15.66
C ARG A 104 -2.16 -26.39 14.71
N MET A 105 -2.05 -25.71 13.58
CA MET A 105 -2.99 -25.90 12.49
C MET A 105 -2.76 -27.27 11.86
N LYS A 106 -3.81 -28.09 11.70
CA LYS A 106 -3.72 -29.44 11.13
C LYS A 106 -4.07 -29.50 9.64
N ASP A 107 -4.75 -28.48 9.12
CA ASP A 107 -5.04 -28.38 7.70
C ASP A 107 -3.79 -27.93 6.92
N GLU A 108 -3.59 -28.48 5.73
CA GLU A 108 -2.52 -28.05 4.82
C GLU A 108 -2.82 -26.62 4.35
N ILE A 109 -1.96 -25.66 4.74
CA ILE A 109 -2.08 -24.27 4.32
C ILE A 109 -0.98 -23.98 3.30
N LEU A 110 -1.39 -23.51 2.13
CA LEU A 110 -0.44 -23.01 1.15
C LEU A 110 0.02 -21.59 1.56
N LEU A 111 1.24 -21.50 2.09
CA LEU A 111 1.83 -20.25 2.57
C LEU A 111 1.95 -19.15 1.51
N SER A 112 2.05 -19.53 0.23
CA SER A 112 2.09 -18.58 -0.89
C SER A 112 0.80 -17.78 -1.08
N ASN A 113 -0.30 -18.13 -0.39
CA ASN A 113 -1.58 -17.43 -0.42
C ASN A 113 -2.12 -17.15 1.00
N THR A 114 -1.24 -17.10 2.00
CA THR A 114 -1.65 -16.98 3.41
C THR A 114 -1.60 -15.53 3.88
N TYR A 115 -2.79 -15.00 4.14
CA TYR A 115 -2.99 -13.71 4.79
C TYR A 115 -3.45 -13.93 6.22
N ILE A 116 -2.95 -13.12 7.15
CA ILE A 116 -3.32 -13.17 8.56
C ILE A 116 -3.86 -11.81 9.00
N HIS A 117 -5.08 -11.83 9.55
CA HIS A 117 -5.71 -10.69 10.22
C HIS A 117 -5.88 -10.99 11.70
N PHE A 118 -5.57 -10.03 12.57
CA PHE A 118 -5.87 -10.13 13.99
C PHE A 118 -5.99 -8.78 14.68
N THR A 119 -6.71 -8.75 15.82
CA THR A 119 -6.76 -7.60 16.73
C THR A 119 -6.05 -7.94 18.04
N ILE A 120 -5.01 -7.18 18.42
CA ILE A 120 -4.28 -7.35 19.68
C ILE A 120 -4.73 -6.32 20.71
N SER A 121 -5.03 -6.72 21.96
CA SER A 121 -5.17 -5.82 23.11
C SER A 121 -3.83 -5.58 23.85
N SER A 122 -3.71 -4.44 24.56
CA SER A 122 -2.47 -3.96 25.21
C SER A 122 -1.73 -5.06 26.01
N ASN A 123 -0.38 -5.04 25.97
CA ASN A 123 0.57 -5.97 26.60
C ASN A 123 0.63 -7.41 26.06
N SER A 124 -0.03 -7.70 24.93
CA SER A 124 0.10 -9.01 24.28
C SER A 124 1.23 -9.05 23.24
N SER A 125 1.72 -10.25 22.98
CA SER A 125 2.60 -10.60 21.88
C SER A 125 2.08 -11.84 21.15
N LEU A 126 2.18 -11.82 19.82
CA LEU A 126 1.76 -12.89 18.92
C LEU A 126 2.98 -13.43 18.17
N HIS A 127 3.18 -14.74 18.25
CA HIS A 127 4.36 -15.43 17.74
C HIS A 127 3.93 -16.44 16.68
N PHE A 128 4.53 -16.32 15.48
CA PHE A 128 4.35 -17.25 14.37
C PHE A 128 5.64 -18.03 14.14
N HIS A 129 5.55 -19.36 14.25
CA HIS A 129 6.67 -20.26 14.01
C HIS A 129 6.34 -21.20 12.84
N PHE A 130 7.28 -21.26 11.89
CA PHE A 130 7.25 -22.16 10.73
C PHE A 130 8.34 -23.22 10.88
N PHE A 131 7.98 -24.51 10.79
CA PHE A 131 8.91 -25.63 10.92
C PHE A 131 9.39 -26.14 9.55
N ASN A 132 10.63 -26.66 9.48
CA ASN A 132 11.35 -27.18 8.29
C ASN A 132 12.02 -26.15 7.35
N ASN A 133 12.48 -25.00 7.90
CA ASN A 133 13.80 -24.34 7.68
C ASN A 133 13.77 -22.81 7.95
N ASN A 134 14.09 -22.35 9.16
CA ASN A 134 13.09 -21.97 10.16
C ASN A 134 12.95 -20.44 10.17
N ILE A 135 11.72 -19.93 10.20
CA ILE A 135 11.39 -18.50 10.28
C ILE A 135 10.56 -18.27 11.55
N GLU A 136 10.91 -17.24 12.33
CA GLU A 136 10.17 -16.82 13.52
C GLU A 136 9.77 -15.34 13.40
N LEU A 137 8.45 -15.09 13.37
CA LEU A 137 7.88 -13.74 13.30
C LEU A 137 7.20 -13.44 14.65
N VAL A 138 7.82 -12.57 15.44
CA VAL A 138 7.34 -12.23 16.79
C VAL A 138 6.89 -10.78 16.82
N CYS A 139 5.62 -10.56 17.12
CA CYS A 139 4.98 -9.26 17.24
C CYS A 139 4.67 -8.99 18.71
N SER A 140 5.24 -7.96 19.35
CA SER A 140 5.19 -7.81 20.83
C SER A 140 5.14 -6.35 21.32
N THR A 141 4.63 -6.13 22.54
CA THR A 141 4.84 -4.92 23.37
C THR A 141 5.58 -5.19 24.72
N LYS A 142 6.34 -6.31 24.80
CA LYS A 142 7.23 -6.92 25.85
C LYS A 142 6.59 -8.05 26.70
N THR A 143 7.26 -9.11 27.17
CA THR A 143 8.70 -9.57 27.09
C THR A 143 8.80 -11.05 26.65
N ILE A 144 9.94 -11.40 26.04
CA ILE A 144 10.29 -12.73 25.52
C ILE A 144 11.24 -13.40 26.51
N HIS A 145 10.83 -14.50 27.15
CA HIS A 145 11.73 -15.36 27.92
C HIS A 145 12.07 -16.61 27.11
N ASP A 146 13.38 -16.80 26.95
CA ASP A 146 14.10 -17.87 26.26
C ASP A 146 13.77 -18.13 24.78
N LEU A 147 14.83 -18.32 23.99
CA LEU A 147 14.95 -19.28 22.89
C LEU A 147 16.25 -18.94 22.13
N GLU A 148 17.23 -19.83 22.19
CA GLU A 148 18.53 -19.66 21.54
C GLU A 148 18.47 -19.96 20.04
N THR A 149 19.21 -19.15 19.28
CA THR A 149 19.73 -19.35 17.91
C THR A 149 18.76 -19.80 16.81
N LEU A 150 18.19 -18.80 16.13
CA LEU A 150 17.80 -18.74 14.70
C LEU A 150 17.66 -17.23 14.34
N THR A 151 17.63 -16.84 13.07
CA THR A 151 17.48 -15.42 12.67
C THR A 151 16.15 -14.84 13.12
N LYS A 152 16.09 -14.29 14.34
CA LYS A 152 14.93 -13.64 14.94
C LYS A 152 14.86 -12.20 14.50
N LYS A 153 13.69 -11.77 14.04
CA LYS A 153 13.42 -10.35 13.82
C LYS A 153 12.08 -9.99 14.43
N ILE A 154 12.16 -9.29 15.55
CA ILE A 154 11.01 -8.83 16.32
C ILE A 154 10.43 -7.61 15.62
N ILE A 155 9.12 -7.56 15.51
CA ILE A 155 8.43 -6.40 14.97
C ILE A 155 7.62 -5.73 16.09
N GLN A 156 7.97 -4.48 16.40
CA GLN A 156 7.45 -3.81 17.58
C GLN A 156 6.13 -3.07 17.32
N LEU A 157 5.15 -3.44 18.15
CA LEU A 157 3.89 -2.76 18.44
C LEU A 157 4.12 -1.42 19.17
N LYS A 158 3.58 -0.25 18.76
CA LYS A 158 3.61 0.98 19.59
C LYS A 158 2.23 1.61 19.86
N GLY A 159 1.36 1.07 20.72
CA GLY A 159 0.10 1.76 21.14
C GLY A 159 -1.05 0.83 21.56
N SER A 160 -2.25 1.41 21.79
CA SER A 160 -3.54 0.77 22.18
C SER A 160 -4.01 -0.33 21.20
N PRO A 161 -5.15 -1.04 21.43
CA PRO A 161 -5.54 -2.20 20.64
C PRO A 161 -5.48 -1.97 19.13
N ARG A 162 -4.86 -2.92 18.40
CA ARG A 162 -4.53 -2.75 16.98
C ARG A 162 -5.10 -3.87 16.14
N GLN A 163 -5.78 -3.50 15.07
CA GLN A 163 -6.01 -4.38 13.92
C GLN A 163 -4.72 -4.49 13.11
N VAL A 164 -4.31 -5.70 12.78
CA VAL A 164 -3.08 -5.99 12.03
C VAL A 164 -3.42 -6.93 10.88
N ASN A 165 -3.03 -6.53 9.66
CA ASN A 165 -3.35 -7.19 8.40
C ASN A 165 -2.04 -7.54 7.68
N ARG A 166 -1.65 -8.82 7.54
CA ARG A 166 -0.31 -9.17 7.06
C ARG A 166 -0.32 -10.22 5.96
N TYR A 167 0.43 -9.95 4.89
CA TYR A 167 0.81 -10.95 3.92
C TYR A 167 2.15 -11.55 4.31
N MET A 168 2.08 -12.71 4.97
CA MET A 168 3.25 -13.34 5.59
C MET A 168 4.40 -13.59 4.60
N LEU A 169 4.11 -14.04 3.38
CA LEU A 169 5.14 -14.25 2.37
C LEU A 169 5.93 -12.97 2.09
N ILE A 170 5.24 -11.85 1.88
CA ILE A 170 5.87 -10.54 1.61
C ILE A 170 6.72 -10.13 2.80
N ASP A 171 6.17 -10.25 4.01
CA ASP A 171 6.90 -9.88 5.22
C ASP A 171 8.18 -10.69 5.38
N ILE A 172 8.11 -12.00 5.13
CA ILE A 172 9.26 -12.90 5.17
C ILE A 172 10.26 -12.55 4.08
N GLU A 173 9.82 -12.30 2.85
CA GLU A 173 10.68 -11.88 1.74
C GLU A 173 11.44 -10.59 2.08
N LYS A 174 10.75 -9.58 2.63
CA LYS A 174 11.37 -8.33 3.10
C LYS A 174 12.29 -8.54 4.28
N LEU A 175 11.96 -9.49 5.15
CA LEU A 175 12.76 -9.82 6.33
C LEU A 175 14.09 -10.45 5.94
N MET A 176 14.03 -11.47 5.08
CA MET A 176 15.14 -12.35 4.74
C MET A 176 15.92 -11.87 3.53
N GLN A 177 15.37 -10.90 2.77
CA GLN A 177 15.91 -10.43 1.49
C GLN A 177 16.08 -11.56 0.46
N LYS A 178 15.27 -12.62 0.57
CA LYS A 178 15.23 -13.77 -0.34
C LYS A 178 13.82 -14.36 -0.39
N THR A 179 13.44 -14.97 -1.51
CA THR A 179 12.18 -15.69 -1.64
C THR A 179 12.25 -17.01 -0.86
N PRO A 180 11.40 -17.22 0.16
CA PRO A 180 11.35 -18.47 0.89
C PRO A 180 10.67 -19.56 0.05
N PHE A 181 11.09 -20.81 0.24
CA PHE A 181 10.44 -21.99 -0.34
C PHE A 181 9.74 -22.78 0.76
N PHE A 182 8.45 -23.06 0.59
CA PHE A 182 7.62 -23.76 1.58
C PHE A 182 7.08 -25.06 0.99
N ARG A 183 7.09 -26.15 1.76
CA ARG A 183 6.61 -27.47 1.29
C ARG A 183 5.77 -28.14 2.37
N HIS A 184 4.45 -28.00 2.26
CA HIS A 184 3.46 -28.62 3.15
C HIS A 184 3.74 -28.35 4.65
N ASP A 185 3.70 -27.07 5.03
CA ASP A 185 4.05 -26.63 6.39
C ASP A 185 2.81 -26.38 7.26
N PHE A 186 2.94 -26.67 8.55
CA PHE A 186 1.94 -26.33 9.56
C PHE A 186 2.35 -25.03 10.27
N ILE A 187 1.43 -24.08 10.40
CA ILE A 187 1.65 -22.86 11.17
C ILE A 187 1.42 -23.18 12.65
N LYS A 188 2.40 -22.82 13.48
CA LYS A 188 2.25 -22.82 14.94
C LYS A 188 2.08 -21.39 15.44
N ILE A 189 1.03 -21.18 16.24
CA ILE A 189 0.70 -19.87 16.81
C ILE A 189 0.79 -19.97 18.33
N GLN A 190 1.46 -18.99 18.93
CA GLN A 190 1.52 -18.80 20.37
C GLN A 190 1.27 -17.33 20.71
N ILE A 191 0.52 -17.10 21.78
CA ILE A 191 0.25 -15.76 22.30
C ILE A 191 0.87 -15.67 23.68
N CYS A 192 1.69 -14.65 23.90
CA CYS A 192 2.26 -14.38 25.22
C CYS A 192 1.87 -12.99 25.71
N GLY A 193 1.43 -12.86 26.94
CA GLY A 193 0.99 -11.61 27.56
C GLY A 193 0.57 -11.83 29.01
N ASP A 194 0.04 -10.79 29.65
CA ASP A 194 -0.61 -10.91 30.95
C ASP A 194 -1.97 -11.66 30.83
N THR A 195 -2.61 -11.97 31.96
CA THR A 195 -3.90 -12.69 31.96
C THR A 195 -5.06 -11.90 31.37
N GLN A 196 -4.89 -10.59 31.17
CA GLN A 196 -5.88 -9.71 30.55
C GLN A 196 -5.68 -9.55 29.03
N SER A 197 -4.55 -10.04 28.52
CA SER A 197 -4.18 -10.03 27.11
C SER A 197 -5.05 -11.00 26.30
N SER A 198 -5.42 -10.60 25.09
CA SER A 198 -6.20 -11.45 24.19
C SER A 198 -6.02 -11.04 22.73
N VAL A 199 -6.21 -12.01 21.84
CA VAL A 199 -6.41 -11.77 20.41
C VAL A 199 -7.87 -12.07 20.10
N ASP A 200 -8.63 -11.05 19.68
CA ASP A 200 -10.09 -11.14 19.55
C ASP A 200 -10.52 -12.15 18.49
N GLN A 201 -10.04 -11.98 17.26
CA GLN A 201 -10.29 -12.89 16.16
C GLN A 201 -9.01 -13.02 15.34
N LEU A 202 -8.57 -14.25 15.10
CA LEU A 202 -7.52 -14.54 14.12
C LEU A 202 -8.19 -15.07 12.86
N ILE A 203 -7.91 -14.45 11.73
CA ILE A 203 -8.42 -14.90 10.43
C ILE A 203 -7.24 -15.24 9.55
N ILE A 204 -7.18 -16.48 9.09
CA ILE A 204 -6.26 -16.91 8.05
C ILE A 204 -7.07 -17.09 6.77
N GLY A 205 -6.88 -16.17 5.85
CA GLY A 205 -7.63 -16.08 4.60
C GLY A 205 -6.71 -16.06 3.38
N ASN A 206 -7.31 -15.96 2.19
CA ASN A 206 -6.57 -15.85 0.95
C ASN A 206 -6.46 -14.39 0.45
N GLN A 207 -5.88 -14.24 -0.74
CA GLN A 207 -5.56 -12.97 -1.41
C GLN A 207 -6.71 -11.94 -1.43
N THR A 208 -7.98 -12.36 -1.57
CA THR A 208 -9.11 -11.41 -1.70
C THR A 208 -9.30 -10.56 -0.44
N LEU A 209 -9.24 -11.17 0.75
CA LEU A 209 -9.42 -10.42 2.00
C LEU A 209 -8.27 -9.44 2.20
N TYR A 210 -7.04 -9.86 1.86
CA TYR A 210 -5.88 -8.99 1.90
C TYR A 210 -6.02 -7.81 0.93
N ASP A 211 -6.42 -8.08 -0.33
CA ASP A 211 -6.62 -7.02 -1.32
C ASP A 211 -7.69 -6.01 -0.85
N GLN A 212 -8.77 -6.47 -0.23
CA GLN A 212 -9.80 -5.59 0.34
C GLN A 212 -9.24 -4.71 1.46
N GLN A 213 -8.50 -5.29 2.41
CA GLN A 213 -7.92 -4.53 3.50
C GLN A 213 -6.87 -3.53 3.02
N ALA A 214 -5.95 -3.95 2.14
CA ALA A 214 -4.94 -3.10 1.54
C ALA A 214 -5.53 -1.88 0.82
N PHE A 215 -6.62 -2.07 0.08
CA PHE A 215 -7.39 -0.99 -0.54
C PHE A 215 -7.93 0.01 0.51
N TYR A 216 -8.57 -0.49 1.57
CA TYR A 216 -9.12 0.38 2.62
C TYR A 216 -8.03 1.07 3.45
N SER A 217 -6.90 0.42 3.71
CA SER A 217 -5.76 0.98 4.43
C SER A 217 -5.12 2.13 3.63
N ALA A 218 -4.88 1.93 2.33
CA ALA A 218 -4.34 2.98 1.45
C ALA A 218 -5.28 4.19 1.35
N THR A 219 -6.58 3.96 1.15
CA THR A 219 -7.58 5.03 1.06
C THR A 219 -7.74 5.80 2.37
N ARG A 220 -7.80 5.09 3.51
CA ARG A 220 -7.85 5.72 4.84
C ARG A 220 -6.64 6.61 5.08
N TRP A 221 -5.44 6.14 4.72
CA TRP A 221 -4.24 6.95 4.84
C TRP A 221 -4.33 8.22 3.99
N LEU A 222 -4.76 8.12 2.73
CA LEU A 222 -4.91 9.29 1.85
C LEU A 222 -5.91 10.31 2.42
N LEU A 223 -7.06 9.86 2.90
CA LEU A 223 -8.08 10.73 3.50
C LEU A 223 -7.54 11.47 4.74
N ASN A 224 -6.75 10.79 5.57
CA ASN A 224 -6.24 11.34 6.83
C ASN A 224 -4.98 12.22 6.67
N ASN A 225 -4.31 12.17 5.52
CA ASN A 225 -3.01 12.84 5.30
C ASN A 225 -3.05 13.84 4.12
N GLN A 226 -4.24 14.18 3.62
CA GLN A 226 -4.40 15.22 2.61
C GLN A 226 -4.36 16.59 3.27
N ASP A 227 -3.54 17.50 2.74
CA ASP A 227 -3.56 18.89 3.20
C ASP A 227 -4.90 19.57 2.85
N LEU A 228 -5.55 20.18 3.83
CA LEU A 228 -6.89 20.74 3.66
C LEU A 228 -6.90 22.06 2.86
N GLN A 229 -5.78 22.78 2.82
CA GLN A 229 -5.68 24.08 2.14
C GLN A 229 -5.34 23.94 0.66
N THR A 230 -4.37 23.08 0.36
CA THR A 230 -3.79 22.89 -0.98
C THR A 230 -4.25 21.60 -1.66
N GLY A 231 -4.88 20.69 -0.91
CA GLY A 231 -5.27 19.37 -1.41
C GLY A 231 -4.11 18.41 -1.69
N CYS A 232 -2.87 18.85 -1.45
CA CYS A 232 -1.66 18.07 -1.73
C CYS A 232 -1.41 16.98 -0.71
N TRP A 233 -0.88 15.85 -1.18
CA TRP A 233 -0.12 14.93 -0.33
C TRP A 233 1.36 15.29 -0.40
N PHE A 234 1.80 16.12 0.54
CA PHE A 234 3.16 16.63 0.58
C PHE A 234 4.20 15.54 0.83
N ILE A 235 5.30 15.62 0.06
CA ILE A 235 6.45 14.73 0.20
C ILE A 235 7.56 15.54 0.86
N HIS A 236 7.95 15.10 2.06
CA HIS A 236 8.90 15.81 2.93
C HIS A 236 10.36 15.34 2.78
N VAL A 237 10.62 14.46 1.81
CA VAL A 237 11.97 13.94 1.55
C VAL A 237 12.63 14.72 0.43
N GLN A 238 13.87 15.14 0.66
CA GLN A 238 14.68 15.80 -0.36
C GLN A 238 15.02 14.83 -1.50
N ARG A 239 14.93 15.32 -2.74
CA ARG A 239 15.35 14.58 -3.92
C ARG A 239 16.57 15.23 -4.55
N ASN A 240 17.73 14.58 -4.40
CA ASN A 240 18.95 15.00 -5.06
C ASN A 240 19.10 14.26 -6.39
N TYR A 241 19.13 15.00 -7.50
CA TYR A 241 19.52 14.45 -8.80
C TYR A 241 21.05 14.39 -8.85
N ALA A 242 21.62 13.20 -8.69
CA ALA A 242 23.07 12.98 -8.58
C ALA A 242 23.90 13.62 -9.73
N HIS A 243 23.30 13.86 -10.90
CA HIS A 243 23.96 14.48 -12.05
C HIS A 243 23.39 15.86 -12.45
N HIS A 244 22.43 16.39 -11.70
CA HIS A 244 21.79 17.68 -12.00
C HIS A 244 21.60 18.51 -10.73
N THR A 245 22.71 19.00 -10.19
CA THR A 245 22.77 19.84 -8.98
C THR A 245 21.98 21.16 -9.09
N HIS A 246 21.51 21.53 -10.29
CA HIS A 246 20.71 22.74 -10.54
C HIS A 246 19.20 22.53 -10.49
N TYR A 247 18.70 21.30 -10.30
CA TYR A 247 17.27 21.02 -10.17
C TYR A 247 16.90 20.87 -8.70
N HIS A 248 16.42 21.97 -8.11
CA HIS A 248 15.88 21.99 -6.76
C HIS A 248 14.37 21.79 -6.81
N LEU A 249 13.89 20.68 -6.24
CA LEU A 249 12.47 20.49 -5.99
C LEU A 249 12.02 21.39 -4.86
N ARG A 250 10.76 21.80 -4.91
CA ARG A 250 10.11 22.44 -3.77
C ARG A 250 10.17 21.51 -2.55
N ASN A 251 10.28 22.07 -1.34
CA ASN A 251 10.25 21.27 -0.11
C ASN A 251 9.28 21.88 0.92
N PRO A 252 8.24 21.13 1.36
CA PRO A 252 7.80 19.86 0.78
C PRO A 252 7.30 20.03 -0.66
N TRP A 253 7.36 18.96 -1.46
CA TRP A 253 6.85 18.98 -2.84
C TRP A 253 5.53 18.24 -2.97
N CYS A 254 4.71 18.69 -3.93
CA CYS A 254 3.44 18.08 -4.30
C CYS A 254 3.59 17.47 -5.70
N SER A 255 3.42 16.16 -5.85
CA SER A 255 3.61 15.50 -7.14
C SER A 255 2.29 15.42 -7.92
N ALA A 256 2.25 15.86 -9.17
CA ALA A 256 1.06 15.69 -10.01
C ALA A 256 0.64 14.22 -10.13
N MET A 257 1.62 13.32 -10.22
CA MET A 257 1.38 11.88 -10.28
C MET A 257 0.77 11.36 -8.98
N ALA A 258 1.22 11.84 -7.82
CA ALA A 258 0.61 11.50 -6.53
C ALA A 258 -0.85 11.93 -6.49
N GLN A 259 -1.13 13.18 -6.89
CA GLN A 259 -2.48 13.73 -6.92
C GLN A 259 -3.41 12.90 -7.82
N GLY A 260 -2.96 12.59 -9.05
CA GLY A 260 -3.75 11.82 -9.99
C GLY A 260 -4.06 10.40 -9.53
N GLN A 261 -3.05 9.68 -9.06
CA GLN A 261 -3.23 8.30 -8.60
C GLN A 261 -4.09 8.23 -7.32
N ALA A 262 -3.90 9.18 -6.39
CA ALA A 262 -4.73 9.27 -5.20
C ALA A 262 -6.19 9.62 -5.54
N ALA A 263 -6.42 10.57 -6.45
CA ALA A 263 -7.77 10.90 -6.94
C ALA A 263 -8.45 9.67 -7.56
N SER A 264 -7.77 8.96 -8.47
CA SER A 264 -8.25 7.71 -9.06
C SER A 264 -8.62 6.64 -8.03
N LEU A 265 -7.83 6.51 -6.97
CA LEU A 265 -8.11 5.55 -5.90
C LEU A 265 -9.34 5.96 -5.07
N LEU A 266 -9.45 7.25 -4.74
CA LEU A 266 -10.58 7.79 -4.00
C LEU A 266 -11.88 7.77 -4.81
N VAL A 267 -11.85 7.91 -6.14
CA VAL A 267 -13.02 7.74 -7.02
C VAL A 267 -13.60 6.33 -6.90
N ARG A 268 -12.75 5.31 -6.79
CA ARG A 268 -13.17 3.92 -6.56
C ARG A 268 -13.81 3.75 -5.18
N LEU A 269 -13.20 4.33 -4.14
CA LEU A 269 -13.79 4.35 -2.81
C LEU A 269 -15.15 5.06 -2.78
N TYR A 270 -15.26 6.22 -3.42
CA TYR A 270 -16.52 6.96 -3.52
C TYR A 270 -17.58 6.14 -4.25
N SER A 271 -17.21 5.43 -5.31
CA SER A 271 -18.14 4.57 -6.06
C SER A 271 -18.69 3.41 -5.23
N LEU A 272 -17.93 2.92 -4.25
CA LEU A 272 -18.39 1.88 -3.31
C LEU A 272 -19.27 2.42 -2.17
N THR A 273 -18.94 3.61 -1.67
CA THR A 273 -19.46 4.11 -0.40
C THR A 273 -20.53 5.19 -0.56
N ASN A 274 -20.54 5.87 -1.71
CA ASN A 274 -21.33 7.07 -1.98
C ASN A 274 -21.19 8.17 -0.90
N ASN A 275 -20.07 8.18 -0.16
CA ASN A 275 -19.83 9.10 0.94
C ASN A 275 -19.31 10.45 0.41
N LYS A 276 -20.05 11.53 0.69
CA LYS A 276 -19.73 12.89 0.23
C LYS A 276 -18.38 13.41 0.74
N GLU A 277 -17.89 12.94 1.88
CA GLU A 277 -16.55 13.32 2.38
C GLU A 277 -15.44 12.82 1.44
N HIS A 278 -15.61 11.64 0.84
CA HIS A 278 -14.68 11.12 -0.15
C HIS A 278 -14.71 11.97 -1.43
N LEU A 279 -15.90 12.43 -1.84
CA LEU A 279 -16.03 13.35 -2.98
C LEU A 279 -15.33 14.69 -2.72
N LEU A 280 -15.44 15.25 -1.51
CA LEU A 280 -14.71 16.46 -1.14
C LEU A 280 -13.19 16.25 -1.17
N ALA A 281 -12.70 15.10 -0.73
CA ALA A 281 -11.28 14.75 -0.82
C ALA A 281 -10.80 14.64 -2.28
N ILE A 282 -11.61 14.09 -3.18
CA ILE A 282 -11.32 14.02 -4.62
C ILE A 282 -11.23 15.42 -5.22
N ARG A 283 -12.18 16.31 -4.91
CA ARG A 283 -12.15 17.71 -5.36
C ARG A 283 -10.88 18.43 -4.91
N ARG A 284 -10.48 18.27 -3.65
CA ARG A 284 -9.21 18.79 -3.13
C ARG A 284 -8.02 18.19 -3.86
N ALA A 285 -8.03 16.90 -4.18
CA ALA A 285 -6.93 16.25 -4.90
C ALA A 285 -6.67 16.85 -6.29
N ILE A 286 -7.74 17.26 -6.97
CA ILE A 286 -7.69 17.87 -8.32
C ILE A 286 -7.29 19.34 -8.28
N GLN A 287 -7.62 20.08 -7.22
CA GLN A 287 -7.32 21.51 -7.07
C GLN A 287 -5.86 21.89 -7.42
N PRO A 288 -4.81 21.18 -6.94
CA PRO A 288 -3.45 21.50 -7.30
C PRO A 288 -3.13 21.21 -8.77
N LEU A 289 -3.73 20.18 -9.39
CA LEU A 289 -3.54 19.86 -10.81
C LEU A 289 -4.11 20.91 -11.75
N TRP A 290 -5.18 21.61 -11.34
CA TRP A 290 -5.82 22.63 -12.16
C TRP A 290 -5.30 24.03 -11.88
N SER A 291 -5.30 24.48 -10.62
CA SER A 291 -5.24 25.92 -10.31
C SER A 291 -3.97 26.37 -9.61
N SER A 292 -3.03 25.46 -9.37
CA SER A 292 -1.86 25.72 -8.53
C SER A 292 -0.56 25.66 -9.32
N ASN A 293 0.38 26.53 -8.97
CA ASN A 293 1.76 26.42 -9.42
C ASN A 293 2.52 25.27 -8.71
N LEU A 294 1.90 24.59 -7.74
CA LEU A 294 2.50 23.51 -6.95
C LEU A 294 2.83 22.27 -7.80
N THR A 295 2.05 22.03 -8.86
CA THR A 295 2.20 20.85 -9.73
C THR A 295 2.20 21.20 -11.22
N ARG A 296 2.16 22.49 -11.59
CA ARG A 296 2.08 22.94 -12.98
C ARG A 296 3.37 23.63 -13.43
N ALA A 297 3.81 23.30 -14.64
CA ALA A 297 4.79 24.04 -15.43
C ALA A 297 4.20 24.36 -16.81
N TYR A 298 4.91 25.17 -17.61
CA TYR A 298 4.50 25.50 -18.99
C TYR A 298 5.57 25.05 -19.99
N PHE A 299 5.21 24.08 -20.82
CA PHE A 299 6.05 23.65 -21.94
C PHE A 299 5.95 24.67 -23.09
N ASN A 300 7.09 25.14 -23.57
CA ASN A 300 7.19 26.21 -24.58
C ASN A 300 6.36 27.47 -24.25
N ASN A 301 6.22 27.80 -22.96
CA ASN A 301 5.39 28.92 -22.47
C ASN A 301 3.92 28.89 -22.94
N ARG A 302 3.42 27.74 -23.38
CA ARG A 302 2.08 27.61 -23.99
C ARG A 302 1.29 26.44 -23.40
N PHE A 303 1.87 25.26 -23.40
CA PHE A 303 1.16 24.04 -23.03
C PHE A 303 1.32 23.77 -21.55
N VAL A 304 0.22 23.50 -20.88
CA VAL A 304 0.22 23.16 -19.46
C VAL A 304 0.84 21.79 -19.29
N TRP A 305 1.80 21.67 -18.39
CA TRP A 305 2.37 20.39 -18.00
C TRP A 305 2.15 20.10 -16.53
N LEU A 306 1.71 18.89 -16.22
CA LEU A 306 1.51 18.40 -14.86
C LEU A 306 2.80 17.70 -14.39
N GLU A 307 3.54 18.35 -13.50
CA GLU A 307 4.87 17.93 -13.05
C GLU A 307 4.83 16.82 -11.99
N GLU A 308 5.45 15.68 -12.32
CA GLU A 308 5.71 14.62 -11.32
C GLU A 308 6.63 15.14 -10.21
N TYR A 309 7.60 15.98 -10.59
CA TYR A 309 8.64 16.53 -9.73
C TYR A 309 8.70 18.05 -9.93
N PRO A 310 7.87 18.83 -9.23
CA PRO A 310 7.81 20.28 -9.43
C PRO A 310 9.10 20.96 -8.94
N LEU A 311 9.75 21.68 -9.85
CA LEU A 311 10.88 22.56 -9.52
C LEU A 311 10.41 23.80 -8.75
N GLU A 312 11.31 24.44 -8.02
CA GLU A 312 11.05 25.73 -7.36
C GLU A 312 10.59 26.80 -8.36
N SER A 313 11.24 26.86 -9.52
CA SER A 313 10.88 27.76 -10.61
C SER A 313 9.87 27.11 -11.55
N ALA A 314 8.63 27.60 -11.57
CA ALA A 314 7.56 27.09 -12.47
C ALA A 314 7.80 27.38 -13.96
N THR A 315 8.78 28.22 -14.31
CA THR A 315 9.18 28.50 -15.70
C THR A 315 10.15 27.45 -16.24
N LYS A 316 10.58 26.49 -15.41
CA LYS A 316 11.37 25.32 -15.81
C LYS A 316 10.60 24.07 -15.39
N GLY A 317 10.52 23.10 -16.27
CA GLY A 317 9.88 21.82 -16.02
C GLY A 317 10.86 20.67 -16.21
N LEU A 318 10.64 19.57 -15.50
CA LEU A 318 11.32 18.31 -15.80
C LEU A 318 10.54 17.50 -16.85
N PHE A 319 9.27 17.85 -17.07
CA PHE A 319 8.42 17.33 -18.13
C PHE A 319 8.36 15.79 -18.17
N VAL A 320 8.29 15.17 -16.98
CA VAL A 320 8.25 13.71 -16.86
C VAL A 320 6.91 13.18 -17.38
N LEU A 321 6.96 12.45 -18.49
CA LEU A 321 5.78 12.04 -19.26
C LEU A 321 4.84 11.12 -18.49
N ASN A 322 5.35 10.04 -17.88
CA ASN A 322 4.52 9.07 -17.19
C ASN A 322 3.73 9.71 -16.04
N GLY A 323 4.36 10.60 -15.26
CA GLY A 323 3.69 11.28 -14.16
C GLY A 323 2.60 12.23 -14.62
N CYS A 324 2.81 12.95 -15.73
CA CYS A 324 1.79 13.78 -16.36
C CYS A 324 0.59 12.93 -16.82
N LEU A 325 0.84 11.79 -17.48
CA LEU A 325 -0.24 10.89 -17.94
C LEU A 325 -1.05 10.32 -16.76
N TYR A 326 -0.41 9.92 -15.67
CA TYR A 326 -1.13 9.48 -14.47
C TYR A 326 -1.94 10.60 -13.80
N ALA A 327 -1.43 11.82 -13.83
CA ALA A 327 -2.16 13.00 -13.36
C ALA A 327 -3.43 13.24 -14.18
N LEU A 328 -3.33 13.17 -15.51
CA LEU A 328 -4.47 13.30 -16.43
C LEU A 328 -5.52 12.21 -16.22
N ILE A 329 -5.12 10.96 -16.01
CA ILE A 329 -6.07 9.87 -15.71
C ILE A 329 -6.83 10.15 -14.42
N GLY A 330 -6.18 10.71 -13.40
CA GLY A 330 -6.85 11.13 -12.17
C GLY A 330 -7.91 12.22 -12.39
N ILE A 331 -7.61 13.19 -13.25
CA ILE A 331 -8.58 14.21 -13.67
C ILE A 331 -9.76 13.57 -14.40
N ILE A 332 -9.50 12.67 -15.36
CA ILE A 332 -10.53 11.95 -16.11
C ILE A 332 -11.42 11.15 -15.15
N ASP A 333 -10.84 10.38 -14.24
CA ASP A 333 -11.58 9.61 -13.23
C ASP A 333 -12.47 10.52 -12.39
N ALA A 334 -11.94 11.64 -11.88
CA ALA A 334 -12.72 12.58 -11.07
C ALA A 334 -13.88 13.20 -11.85
N ASN A 335 -13.66 13.55 -13.13
CA ASN A 335 -14.67 14.15 -13.99
C ASN A 335 -15.85 13.19 -14.30
N THR A 336 -15.66 11.87 -14.12
CA THR A 336 -16.75 10.88 -14.28
C THR A 336 -17.75 10.86 -13.12
N ILE A 337 -17.39 11.38 -11.94
CA ILE A 337 -18.25 11.43 -10.75
C ILE A 337 -18.66 12.84 -10.35
N ASP A 338 -17.90 13.84 -10.81
CA ASP A 338 -18.11 15.25 -10.51
C ASP A 338 -17.63 16.09 -11.69
N TYR A 339 -18.51 16.27 -12.67
CA TYR A 339 -18.18 16.93 -13.91
C TYR A 339 -17.86 18.42 -13.70
N GLN A 340 -16.70 18.84 -14.18
CA GLN A 340 -16.22 20.23 -14.15
C GLN A 340 -15.75 20.63 -15.56
N PRO A 341 -16.42 21.57 -16.25
CA PRO A 341 -16.09 21.93 -17.64
C PRO A 341 -14.63 22.32 -17.86
N TYR A 342 -14.05 23.06 -16.92
CA TYR A 342 -12.66 23.52 -17.01
C TYR A 342 -11.62 22.39 -16.97
N LEU A 343 -11.95 21.23 -16.38
CA LEU A 343 -11.08 20.06 -16.42
C LEU A 343 -11.07 19.41 -17.80
N SER A 344 -12.19 19.45 -18.51
CA SER A 344 -12.27 18.98 -19.90
C SER A 344 -11.43 19.87 -20.83
N GLU A 345 -11.39 21.18 -20.58
CA GLU A 345 -10.50 22.09 -21.31
C GLU A 345 -9.03 21.75 -21.07
N LEU A 346 -8.64 21.47 -19.83
CA LEU A 346 -7.26 21.06 -19.50
C LEU A 346 -6.86 19.77 -20.22
N ILE A 347 -7.77 18.80 -20.36
CA ILE A 347 -7.50 17.52 -21.04
C ILE A 347 -7.29 17.71 -22.55
N ASN A 348 -7.94 18.71 -23.15
CA ASN A 348 -7.92 18.96 -24.59
C ASN A 348 -6.79 19.91 -25.05
N GLN A 349 -6.11 20.59 -24.12
CA GLN A 349 -4.95 21.46 -24.38
C GLN A 349 -3.65 20.65 -24.43
#